data_AF-A0A926D4X7-F1
#
_entry.id   AF-A0A926D4X7-F1
#
_cell.length_a   1.000
_cell.length_b   1.000
_cell.length_c   1.000
_cell.angle_alpha   90.00
_cell.angle_beta   90.00
_cell.angle_gamma   90.00
#
_symmetry.space_group_name_H-M   'P 1'
#
loop_
_entity.id
_entity.type
_entity.pdbx_description
1 polymer ?
#
loop_
_entity_poly.entity_id
_entity_poly.type
_entity_poly.pdbx_seq_one_letter_code
_entity_poly.pdbx_strand_id
1 'polypeptide(L)'
;MTAWSLWSLLSGILMLILGLFCAFSPESALMTLVIWIALVFIVVGAVGIWRYTRDYERKWYTLIPPILDVIFGVVLLTNNLLPYLTLALLPIMMACWALIKGISQIISAFRFKDVFRAWWLPLIMGAVSVVFAIILFLNPLESMVTLTVVLGIYFAIAGIMDILSAFRQ
;
A
#
# COMPACT_ATOMS: atom_id res chain seq x y z
N MET A 1 5.53 -3.23 32.75
CA MET A 1 5.17 -2.87 31.37
C MET A 1 6.45 -2.51 30.65
N THR A 2 6.94 -3.36 29.76
CA THR A 2 8.15 -3.07 28.96
C THR A 2 7.82 -1.97 27.96
N ALA A 3 8.80 -1.13 27.58
CA ALA A 3 8.60 -0.06 26.60
C ALA A 3 7.98 -0.56 25.27
N TRP A 4 8.19 -1.83 24.94
CA TRP A 4 7.62 -2.52 23.78
C TRP A 4 6.11 -2.75 23.90
N SER A 5 5.61 -3.14 25.07
CA SER A 5 4.16 -3.32 25.31
C SER A 5 3.36 -2.01 25.24
N LEU A 6 3.97 -0.90 25.64
CA LEU A 6 3.39 0.44 25.52
C LEU A 6 3.28 0.89 24.06
N TRP A 7 4.30 0.58 23.25
CA TRP A 7 4.31 0.92 21.83
C TRP A 7 3.20 0.21 21.04
N SER A 8 3.00 -1.09 21.28
CA SER A 8 1.95 -1.89 20.62
C SER A 8 0.53 -1.50 21.04
N LEU A 9 0.33 -1.08 22.29
CA LEU A 9 -0.98 -0.56 22.75
C LEU A 9 -1.29 0.78 22.09
N LEU A 10 -0.29 1.65 21.98
CA LEU A 10 -0.45 2.97 21.39
C LEU A 10 -0.71 2.87 19.88
N SER A 11 -0.03 1.95 19.16
CA SER A 11 -0.30 1.65 17.76
C SER A 11 -1.71 1.08 17.55
N GLY A 12 -2.13 0.15 18.41
CA GLY A 12 -3.48 -0.45 18.36
C GLY A 12 -4.60 0.57 18.55
N ILE A 13 -4.47 1.47 19.53
CA ILE A 13 -5.44 2.55 19.76
C ILE A 13 -5.47 3.54 18.59
N LEU A 14 -4.29 3.93 18.06
CA LEU A 14 -4.20 4.77 16.87
C LEU A 14 -4.88 4.13 15.66
N MET A 15 -4.64 2.84 15.41
CA MET A 15 -5.25 2.11 14.30
C MET A 15 -6.77 2.01 14.43
N LEU A 16 -7.30 1.85 15.65
CA LEU A 16 -8.75 1.86 15.87
C LEU A 16 -9.36 3.24 15.61
N ILE A 17 -8.72 4.32 16.07
CA ILE A 17 -9.18 5.70 15.80
C ILE A 17 -9.13 5.98 14.29
N LEU A 18 -8.06 5.57 13.60
CA LEU A 18 -7.94 5.71 12.15
C LEU A 18 -8.99 4.86 11.41
N GLY A 19 -9.24 3.63 11.85
CA GLY A 19 -10.28 2.77 11.29
C GLY A 19 -11.68 3.35 11.46
N LEU A 20 -11.97 3.95 12.63
CA LEU A 20 -13.23 4.63 12.90
C LEU A 20 -13.37 5.92 12.05
N PHE A 21 -12.29 6.68 11.89
CA PHE A 21 -12.26 7.86 11.03
C PHE A 21 -12.54 7.52 9.55
N CYS A 22 -11.99 6.40 9.06
CA CYS A 22 -12.29 5.88 7.72
C CYS A 22 -13.77 5.51 7.54
N ALA A 23 -14.47 5.08 8.60
CA ALA A 23 -15.85 4.63 8.52
C ALA A 23 -16.87 5.78 8.50
N PHE A 24 -16.59 6.89 9.20
CA PHE A 24 -17.51 8.02 9.29
C PHE A 24 -17.37 9.03 8.14
N SER A 25 -16.15 9.20 7.60
CA SER A 25 -15.87 10.16 6.52
C SER A 25 -14.91 9.57 5.49
N PRO A 26 -15.39 8.71 4.58
CA PRO A 26 -14.55 8.03 3.60
C PRO A 26 -13.79 9.00 2.67
N GLU A 27 -14.40 10.15 2.33
CA GLU A 27 -13.76 11.16 1.48
C GLU A 27 -12.52 11.80 2.11
N SER A 28 -12.59 12.16 3.40
CA SER A 28 -11.43 12.75 4.10
C SER A 28 -10.34 11.73 4.39
N ALA A 29 -10.72 10.47 4.60
CA ALA A 29 -9.76 9.37 4.78
C ALA A 29 -8.95 9.14 3.50
N LEU A 30 -9.62 9.16 2.34
CA LEU A 30 -8.97 9.08 1.03
C LEU A 30 -7.98 10.22 0.82
N MET A 31 -8.36 11.47 1.08
CA MET A 31 -7.43 12.60 0.97
C MET A 31 -6.21 12.46 1.89
N THR A 32 -6.43 12.00 3.13
CA THR A 32 -5.35 11.76 4.09
C THR A 32 -4.41 10.67 3.59
N LEU A 33 -4.95 9.56 3.08
CA LEU A 33 -4.17 8.49 2.47
C LEU A 33 -3.38 8.97 1.25
N VAL A 34 -3.96 9.80 0.40
CA VAL A 34 -3.27 10.41 -0.76
C VAL A 34 -2.04 11.18 -0.31
N ILE A 35 -2.19 12.05 0.69
CA ILE A 35 -1.07 12.86 1.22
C ILE A 35 0.03 11.95 1.77
N TRP A 36 -0.34 10.93 2.56
CA TRP A 36 0.61 9.96 3.10
C TRP A 36 1.34 9.18 2.01
N ILE A 37 0.61 8.66 1.02
CA ILE A 37 1.17 7.93 -0.12
C ILE A 37 2.12 8.82 -0.91
N ALA A 38 1.71 10.05 -1.22
CA ALA A 38 2.53 11.00 -1.95
C ALA A 38 3.85 11.31 -1.22
N LEU A 39 3.80 11.50 0.10
CA LEU A 39 4.98 11.71 0.93
C LEU A 39 5.92 10.48 0.88
N VAL A 40 5.37 9.27 0.99
CA VAL A 40 6.14 8.03 0.84
C VAL A 40 6.83 7.95 -0.52
N PHE A 41 6.13 8.24 -1.61
CA PHE A 41 6.69 8.24 -2.97
C PHE A 41 7.86 9.23 -3.10
N ILE A 42 7.73 10.44 -2.55
CA ILE A 42 8.81 11.43 -2.55
C ILE A 42 10.02 10.92 -1.76
N VAL A 43 9.80 10.36 -0.57
CA VAL A 43 10.89 9.84 0.27
C VAL A 43 11.58 8.65 -0.39
N VAL A 44 10.82 7.70 -0.93
CA VAL A 44 11.36 6.53 -1.64
C VAL A 44 12.16 6.96 -2.87
N GLY A 45 11.63 7.90 -3.65
CA GLY A 45 12.33 8.47 -4.79
C GLY A 45 13.62 9.20 -4.39
N ALA A 46 13.60 10.01 -3.33
CA ALA A 46 14.79 10.69 -2.82
C ALA A 46 15.86 9.71 -2.32
N VAL A 47 15.46 8.67 -1.58
CA VAL A 47 16.37 7.60 -1.13
C VAL A 47 16.92 6.82 -2.33
N GLY A 48 16.11 6.56 -3.36
CA GLY A 48 16.54 5.90 -4.58
C GLY A 48 17.60 6.69 -5.35
N ILE A 49 17.42 8.01 -5.49
CA ILE A 49 18.41 8.91 -6.08
C ILE A 49 19.70 8.91 -5.24
N TRP A 50 19.58 8.97 -3.91
CA TRP A 50 20.73 8.92 -3.03
C TRP A 50 21.51 7.60 -3.15
N ARG A 51 20.80 6.46 -3.22
CA ARG A 51 21.42 5.15 -3.44
C ARG A 51 22.13 5.06 -4.77
N TYR A 52 21.56 5.62 -5.84
CA TYR A 52 22.22 5.67 -7.15
C TYR A 52 23.58 6.37 -7.11
N THR A 53 23.72 7.45 -6.31
CA THR A 53 25.00 8.15 -6.19
C THR A 53 26.10 7.31 -5.51
N ARG A 54 25.72 6.32 -4.70
CA ARG A 54 26.62 5.43 -3.94
C ARG A 54 26.88 4.08 -4.62
N ASP A 55 26.15 3.75 -5.67
CA ASP A 55 26.32 2.47 -6.37
C ASP A 55 27.54 2.52 -7.30
N TYR A 56 28.35 1.46 -7.28
CA TYR A 56 29.56 1.35 -8.09
C TYR A 56 29.24 1.04 -9.57
N GLU A 57 28.15 0.32 -9.85
CA GLU A 57 27.67 0.08 -11.21
C GLU A 57 26.53 1.03 -11.59
N ARG A 58 26.89 2.18 -12.18
CA ARG A 58 25.93 3.20 -12.62
C ARG A 58 25.24 2.82 -13.91
N LYS A 59 24.16 2.07 -13.80
CA LYS A 59 23.24 1.79 -14.91
C LYS A 59 22.18 2.89 -15.00
N TRP A 60 22.02 3.50 -16.16
CA TRP A 60 21.07 4.61 -16.38
C TRP A 60 19.61 4.22 -16.10
N TYR A 61 19.24 2.96 -16.33
CA TYR A 61 17.90 2.46 -16.03
C TYR A 61 17.60 2.39 -14.53
N THR A 62 18.61 2.35 -13.66
CA THR A 62 18.43 2.32 -12.20
C THR A 62 17.97 3.67 -11.65
N LEU A 63 18.15 4.77 -12.41
CA LEU A 63 17.67 6.11 -12.06
C LEU A 63 16.20 6.35 -12.41
N ILE A 64 15.65 5.60 -13.37
CA ILE A 64 14.31 5.87 -13.89
C ILE A 64 13.25 5.69 -12.79
N PRO A 65 13.21 4.58 -12.03
CA PRO A 65 12.18 4.39 -11.01
C PRO A 65 12.21 5.48 -9.91
N PRO A 66 13.37 5.83 -9.31
CA PRO A 66 13.42 6.90 -8.31
C PRO A 66 12.93 8.27 -8.82
N ILE A 67 13.25 8.62 -10.07
CA ILE A 67 12.79 9.87 -10.67
C ILE A 67 11.27 9.83 -10.87
N LEU A 68 10.74 8.72 -11.38
CA LEU A 68 9.30 8.53 -11.53
C LEU A 68 8.58 8.60 -10.18
N ASP A 69 9.14 7.99 -9.13
CA ASP A 69 8.55 8.02 -7.79
C ASP A 69 8.44 9.45 -7.25
N VAL A 70 9.48 10.28 -7.41
CA VAL A 70 9.42 11.70 -7.03
C VAL A 70 8.36 12.45 -7.85
N ILE A 71 8.32 12.23 -9.17
CA ILE A 71 7.34 12.90 -10.05
C ILE A 71 5.91 12.52 -9.63
N PHE A 72 5.63 11.23 -9.43
CA PHE A 72 4.33 10.77 -8.96
C PHE A 72 3.96 11.39 -7.62
N GLY A 73 4.88 11.40 -6.66
CA GLY A 73 4.64 12.01 -5.36
C GLY A 73 4.36 13.52 -5.45
N VAL A 74 5.11 14.27 -6.26
CA VAL A 74 4.87 15.71 -6.46
C VAL A 74 3.54 15.95 -7.18
N VAL A 75 3.22 15.18 -8.23
CA VAL A 75 1.96 15.28 -8.97
C VAL A 75 0.75 15.00 -8.06
N LEU A 76 0.88 14.05 -7.13
CA LEU A 76 -0.17 13.78 -6.15
C LEU A 76 -0.37 14.94 -5.16
N LEU A 77 0.70 15.67 -4.80
CA LEU A 77 0.61 16.82 -3.88
C LEU A 77 0.17 18.13 -4.54
N THR A 78 0.62 18.42 -5.76
CA THR A 78 0.30 19.68 -6.46
C THR A 78 -1.14 19.72 -6.99
N ASN A 79 -1.82 18.57 -7.09
CA ASN A 79 -3.18 18.46 -7.64
C ASN A 79 -4.32 18.75 -6.66
N ASN A 80 -4.09 19.49 -5.56
CA ASN A 80 -5.18 19.98 -4.70
C ASN A 80 -6.16 20.96 -5.40
N LEU A 81 -5.93 21.27 -6.68
CA LEU A 81 -6.76 22.13 -7.55
C LEU A 81 -7.71 21.36 -8.47
N LEU A 82 -7.45 20.07 -8.76
CA LEU A 82 -8.30 19.21 -9.61
C LEU A 82 -8.50 17.83 -8.95
N PRO A 83 -9.42 17.72 -7.97
CA PRO A 83 -9.65 16.50 -7.21
C PRO A 83 -9.85 15.28 -8.12
N TYR A 84 -10.66 15.46 -9.18
CA TYR A 84 -11.10 14.41 -10.10
C TYR A 84 -9.97 13.61 -10.76
N LEU A 85 -8.80 14.21 -11.03
CA LEU A 85 -7.69 13.50 -11.68
C LEU A 85 -6.99 12.54 -10.69
N THR A 86 -6.81 12.98 -9.45
CA THR A 86 -6.22 12.19 -8.37
C THR A 86 -7.11 11.00 -8.00
N LEU A 87 -8.43 11.21 -8.04
CA LEU A 87 -9.44 10.15 -7.83
C LEU A 87 -9.30 9.01 -8.84
N ALA A 88 -8.92 9.30 -10.09
CA ALA A 88 -8.74 8.30 -11.14
C ALA A 88 -7.34 7.67 -11.12
N LEU A 89 -6.30 8.45 -10.82
CA LEU A 89 -4.90 7.98 -10.85
C LEU A 89 -4.58 6.97 -9.74
N LEU A 90 -5.11 7.19 -8.54
CA LEU A 90 -4.75 6.37 -7.37
C LEU A 90 -5.21 4.90 -7.51
N PRO A 91 -6.47 4.61 -7.91
CA PRO A 91 -6.91 3.25 -8.20
C PRO A 91 -6.09 2.61 -9.33
N ILE A 92 -5.74 3.37 -10.37
CA ILE A 92 -4.93 2.87 -11.49
C ILE A 92 -3.52 2.48 -11.02
N MET A 93 -2.85 3.33 -10.23
CA MET A 93 -1.54 3.04 -9.67
C MET A 93 -1.57 1.81 -8.75
N MET A 94 -2.59 1.73 -7.88
CA MET A 94 -2.82 0.58 -7.00
C MET A 94 -3.11 -0.69 -7.80
N ALA A 95 -3.88 -0.61 -8.89
CA ALA A 95 -4.20 -1.74 -9.75
C ALA A 95 -2.96 -2.25 -10.48
N CYS A 96 -2.13 -1.35 -11.02
CA CYS A 96 -0.84 -1.71 -11.61
C CYS A 96 0.06 -2.44 -10.59
N TRP A 97 0.15 -1.90 -9.37
CA TRP A 97 0.94 -2.51 -8.31
C TRP A 97 0.40 -3.88 -7.87
N ALA A 98 -0.92 -3.99 -7.69
CA ALA A 98 -1.61 -5.22 -7.32
C ALA A 98 -1.50 -6.29 -8.41
N LEU A 99 -1.51 -5.91 -9.70
CA LEU A 99 -1.21 -6.82 -10.80
C LEU A 99 0.23 -7.34 -10.71
N ILE A 100 1.21 -6.46 -10.58
CA ILE A 100 2.64 -6.85 -10.53
C ILE A 100 2.88 -7.79 -9.34
N LYS A 101 2.36 -7.45 -8.15
CA LYS A 101 2.46 -8.28 -6.95
C LYS A 101 1.73 -9.60 -7.10
N GLY A 102 0.52 -9.58 -7.64
CA GLY A 102 -0.30 -10.78 -7.85
C GLY A 102 0.36 -11.77 -8.80
N ILE A 103 0.84 -11.28 -9.95
CA ILE A 103 1.58 -12.10 -10.93
C ILE A 103 2.87 -12.65 -10.29
N SER A 104 3.62 -11.81 -9.56
CA SER A 104 4.85 -12.23 -8.88
C SER A 104 4.60 -13.33 -7.84
N GLN A 105 3.49 -13.24 -7.09
CA GLN A 105 3.08 -14.26 -6.12
C GLN A 105 2.66 -15.57 -6.80
N ILE A 106 1.93 -15.51 -7.91
CA ILE A 106 1.55 -16.70 -8.68
C ILE A 106 2.81 -17.42 -9.19
N ILE A 107 3.74 -16.68 -9.79
CA ILE A 107 5.02 -17.25 -10.27
C ILE A 107 5.81 -17.88 -9.11
N SER A 108 5.84 -17.22 -7.95
CA SER A 108 6.53 -17.72 -6.77
C SER A 108 5.86 -18.98 -6.20
N ALA A 109 4.53 -19.05 -6.20
CA ALA A 109 3.76 -20.20 -5.73
C ALA A 109 4.11 -21.46 -6.53
N PHE A 110 4.18 -21.35 -7.86
CA PHE A 110 4.60 -22.47 -8.71
C PHE A 110 6.08 -22.83 -8.55
N ARG A 111 6.94 -21.85 -8.25
CA ARG A 111 8.38 -22.06 -8.06
C ARG A 111 8.72 -22.81 -6.77
N PHE A 112 7.96 -22.56 -5.70
CA PHE A 112 8.20 -23.15 -4.37
C PHE A 112 7.20 -24.25 -4.00
N LYS A 113 6.46 -24.77 -4.99
CA LYS A 113 5.43 -25.80 -4.80
C LYS A 113 5.96 -27.05 -4.09
N ASP A 114 7.21 -27.39 -4.34
CA ASP A 114 7.85 -28.62 -3.82
C ASP A 114 8.51 -28.40 -2.45
N VAL A 115 8.64 -27.14 -2.01
CA VAL A 115 9.34 -26.77 -0.76
C VAL A 115 8.35 -26.46 0.37
N PHE A 116 7.20 -25.88 0.07
CA PHE A 116 6.20 -25.50 1.07
C PHE A 116 4.93 -26.33 0.96
N ARG A 117 4.53 -26.97 2.07
CA ARG A 117 3.25 -27.71 2.19
C ARG A 117 2.01 -26.83 1.93
N ALA A 118 2.18 -25.52 2.12
CA ALA A 118 1.18 -24.47 1.97
C ALA A 118 1.31 -23.69 0.65
N TRP A 119 1.86 -24.28 -0.41
CA TRP A 119 2.10 -23.61 -1.71
C TRP A 119 0.84 -23.03 -2.38
N TRP A 120 -0.34 -23.53 -2.02
CA TRP A 120 -1.62 -23.06 -2.54
C TRP A 120 -2.03 -21.69 -1.97
N LEU A 121 -1.55 -21.31 -0.77
CA LEU A 121 -1.84 -20.01 -0.16
C LEU A 121 -1.34 -18.82 -1.01
N PRO A 122 -0.06 -18.76 -1.42
CA PRO A 122 0.42 -17.67 -2.27
C PRO A 122 -0.23 -17.67 -3.67
N LEU A 123 -0.68 -18.84 -4.16
CA LEU A 123 -1.45 -18.92 -5.41
C LEU A 123 -2.81 -18.22 -5.26
N ILE A 124 -3.55 -18.53 -4.20
CA ILE A 124 -4.85 -17.91 -3.92
C ILE A 124 -4.68 -16.41 -3.68
N MET A 125 -3.71 -16.00 -2.86
CA MET A 125 -3.45 -14.57 -2.61
C MET A 125 -3.09 -13.82 -3.90
N GLY A 126 -2.26 -14.43 -4.75
CA GLY A 126 -1.92 -13.86 -6.05
C GLY A 126 -3.13 -13.75 -6.97
N ALA A 127 -3.98 -14.78 -7.04
CA ALA A 127 -5.21 -14.76 -7.83
C ALA A 127 -6.20 -13.69 -7.34
N VAL A 128 -6.41 -13.59 -6.02
CA VAL A 128 -7.25 -12.54 -5.42
C VAL A 128 -6.70 -11.15 -5.75
N SER A 129 -5.39 -10.95 -5.66
CA SER A 129 -4.73 -9.68 -6.02
C SER A 129 -4.95 -9.30 -7.48
N VAL A 130 -4.88 -10.27 -8.40
CA VAL A 130 -5.13 -10.03 -9.84
C VAL A 130 -6.59 -9.68 -10.09
N VAL A 131 -7.53 -10.44 -9.52
CA VAL A 131 -8.98 -10.15 -9.65
C VAL A 131 -9.30 -8.77 -9.09
N PHE A 132 -8.75 -8.44 -7.91
CA PHE A 132 -8.89 -7.12 -7.32
C PHE A 132 -8.40 -6.03 -8.27
N ALA A 133 -7.21 -6.20 -8.85
CA ALA A 133 -6.67 -5.21 -9.79
C ALA A 133 -7.54 -5.04 -11.05
N ILE A 134 -8.11 -6.12 -11.60
CA ILE A 134 -9.04 -6.05 -12.73
C ILE A 134 -10.30 -5.24 -12.36
N ILE A 135 -10.86 -5.47 -11.17
CA ILE A 135 -12.02 -4.72 -10.68
C ILE A 135 -11.69 -3.22 -10.57
N LEU A 136 -10.49 -2.87 -10.09
CA LEU A 136 -10.03 -1.48 -10.00
C LEU A 136 -9.94 -0.81 -11.38
N PHE A 137 -9.47 -1.53 -12.41
CA PHE A 137 -9.41 -0.99 -13.78
C PHE A 137 -10.77 -0.78 -14.42
N LEU A 138 -11.73 -1.68 -14.16
CA LEU A 138 -13.05 -1.61 -14.77
C LEU A 138 -13.88 -0.46 -14.22
N ASN A 139 -13.77 -0.16 -12.91
CA ASN A 139 -14.55 0.89 -12.26
C ASN A 139 -13.67 1.75 -11.33
N PRO A 140 -12.83 2.67 -11.86
CA PRO A 140 -11.90 3.47 -11.07
C PRO A 140 -12.60 4.38 -10.05
N LEU A 141 -13.79 4.91 -10.37
CA LEU A 141 -14.53 5.78 -9.44
C LEU A 141 -15.15 5.00 -8.28
N GLU A 142 -15.79 3.85 -8.53
CA GLU A 142 -16.37 3.03 -7.46
C GLU A 142 -15.32 2.30 -6.62
N SER A 143 -14.17 1.99 -7.21
CA SER A 143 -13.10 1.31 -6.50
C SER A 143 -12.45 2.18 -5.41
N MET A 144 -12.71 3.48 -5.38
CA MET A 144 -12.32 4.36 -4.26
C MET A 144 -12.98 3.98 -2.93
N VAL A 145 -14.30 3.76 -2.96
CA VAL A 145 -15.06 3.32 -1.78
C VAL A 145 -14.57 1.94 -1.36
N THR A 146 -14.37 1.06 -2.34
CA THR A 146 -13.85 -0.29 -2.12
C THR A 146 -12.48 -0.26 -1.45
N LEU A 147 -11.54 0.58 -1.92
CA LEU A 147 -10.22 0.75 -1.33
C LEU A 147 -10.31 1.26 0.11
N THR A 148 -11.19 2.22 0.38
CA THR A 148 -11.37 2.78 1.73
C THR A 148 -11.92 1.74 2.70
N VAL A 149 -12.92 0.97 2.27
CA VAL A 149 -13.51 -0.10 3.08
C VAL A 149 -12.50 -1.22 3.33
N VAL A 150 -11.76 -1.65 2.31
CA VAL A 150 -10.72 -2.67 2.45
C VAL A 150 -9.61 -2.21 3.39
N LEU A 151 -9.15 -0.96 3.27
CA LEU A 151 -8.16 -0.37 4.17
C LEU A 151 -8.70 -0.22 5.60
N GLY A 152 -9.97 0.18 5.75
CA GLY A 152 -10.62 0.27 7.06
C GLY A 152 -10.70 -1.09 7.76
N ILE A 153 -11.12 -2.13 7.04
CA ILE A 153 -11.13 -3.51 7.54
C ILE A 153 -9.71 -3.96 7.90
N TYR A 154 -8.72 -3.66 7.06
CA TYR A 154 -7.32 -3.97 7.34
C TYR A 154 -6.84 -3.30 8.61
N PHE A 155 -7.08 -1.99 8.79
CA PHE A 155 -6.68 -1.27 10.00
C PHE A 155 -7.39 -1.79 11.25
N ALA A 156 -8.68 -2.17 11.14
CA ALA A 156 -9.40 -2.77 12.24
C ALA A 156 -8.80 -4.11 12.66
N ILE A 157 -8.51 -5.00 11.70
CA ILE A 157 -7.88 -6.31 11.97
C ILE A 157 -6.48 -6.11 12.54
N ALA A 158 -5.66 -5.23 11.94
CA ALA A 158 -4.31 -4.96 12.39
C ALA A 158 -4.30 -4.39 13.82
N GLY A 159 -5.19 -3.44 14.14
CA GLY A 159 -5.34 -2.90 15.48
C GLY A 159 -5.72 -3.96 16.51
N ILE A 160 -6.64 -4.87 16.18
CA ILE A 160 -6.99 -6.00 17.05
C ILE A 160 -5.79 -6.92 17.27
N MET A 161 -5.06 -7.26 16.21
CA MET A 161 -3.88 -8.14 16.29
C MET A 161 -2.76 -7.51 17.13
N ASP A 162 -2.49 -6.21 16.98
CA ASP A 162 -1.50 -5.48 17.77
C ASP A 162 -1.87 -5.49 19.26
N ILE A 163 -3.14 -5.25 19.59
CA ILE A 163 -3.65 -5.31 20.97
C ILE A 163 -3.47 -6.73 21.53
N LEU A 164 -3.86 -7.76 20.78
CA LEU A 164 -3.69 -9.17 21.21
C LEU A 164 -2.22 -9.53 21.41
N SER A 165 -1.32 -9.02 20.56
CA SER A 165 0.12 -9.23 20.68
C SER A 165 0.70 -8.55 21.93
N ALA A 166 0.18 -7.39 22.32
CA ALA A 166 0.60 -6.65 23.51
C ALA A 166 0.29 -7.40 24.81
N PHE A 167 -0.78 -8.21 24.82
CA PHE A 167 -1.14 -9.06 25.96
C PHE A 167 -0.38 -10.39 25.99
N ARG A 168 0.28 -10.76 24.89
CA ARG A 168 1.00 -12.04 24.74
C ARG A 168 2.50 -11.92 25.04
N GLN A 169 3.02 -10.70 25.22
CA GLN A 169 4.39 -10.37 25.63
C GLN A 169 4.46 -10.04 27.11
#